data_AF-A0AAD0KUS5-F1
#
_entry.id   AF-A0AAD0KUS5-F1
#
_cell.length_a   1.000
_cell.length_b   1.000
_cell.length_c   1.000
_cell.angle_alpha   90.00
_cell.angle_beta   90.00
_cell.angle_gamma   90.00
#
_symmetry.space_group_name_H-M   'P 1'
#
loop_
_entity.id
_entity.type
_entity.pdbx_description
1 polymer ?
#
loop_
_entity_poly.entity_id
_entity_poly.type
_entity_poly.pdbx_seq_one_letter_code
_entity_poly.pdbx_strand_id
1 'polypeptide(L)'
;MRPEPPHHENAELTEMNTEVVEAPLLTDIEELREEIDRLDAQILATVKRRAEVSQAIGKVRMASGGTRLVHSREMKVIERYSELGPDGKDLAILLLRLGRGRLGH
;
A
#
# COMPACT_ATOMS: atom_id res chain seq x y z
N MET A 1 33.67 26.64 52.45
CA MET A 1 34.20 27.47 51.34
C MET A 1 34.36 26.55 50.13
N ARG A 2 33.79 26.95 48.98
CA ARG A 2 33.75 26.21 47.70
C ARG A 2 35.15 25.95 47.13
N PRO A 3 35.27 24.91 46.28
CA PRO A 3 35.94 25.07 44.99
C PRO A 3 34.97 24.84 43.83
N GLU A 4 35.03 25.74 42.84
CA GLU A 4 34.45 25.61 41.49
C GLU A 4 35.46 24.92 40.54
N PRO A 5 35.02 24.46 39.34
CA PRO A 5 35.50 23.25 38.69
C PRO A 5 36.63 23.49 37.67
N PRO A 6 37.24 22.44 37.07
CA PRO A 6 37.90 22.57 35.79
C PRO A 6 37.13 21.87 34.67
N HIS A 7 36.99 22.65 33.61
CA HIS A 7 36.57 22.36 32.24
C HIS A 7 37.19 21.09 31.63
N HIS A 8 36.35 20.27 31.00
CA HIS A 8 36.68 19.51 29.78
C HIS A 8 35.40 19.46 28.94
N GLU A 9 35.23 20.29 27.92
CA GLU A 9 35.83 20.23 26.58
C GLU A 9 34.78 19.68 25.61
N ASN A 10 34.49 20.49 24.60
CA ASN A 10 33.48 20.27 23.57
C ASN A 10 33.70 18.91 22.89
N ALA A 11 32.70 18.04 22.95
CA ALA A 11 32.58 16.92 22.04
C ALA A 11 31.16 16.90 21.47
N GLU A 12 31.05 17.65 20.39
CA GLU A 12 30.27 17.27 19.21
C GLU A 12 28.77 17.04 19.44
N LEU A 13 28.08 18.18 19.33
CA LEU A 13 26.82 18.30 18.60
C LEU A 13 26.86 17.38 17.36
N THR A 14 26.45 16.13 17.52
CA THR A 14 26.01 15.32 16.39
C THR A 14 24.64 15.87 16.02
N GLU A 15 24.67 16.97 15.27
CA GLU A 15 23.60 17.36 14.37
C GLU A 15 23.39 16.17 13.42
N MET A 16 22.62 15.19 13.88
CA MET A 16 21.90 14.28 13.00
C MET A 16 20.89 15.18 12.28
N ASN A 17 21.37 15.81 11.20
CA ASN A 17 20.54 16.25 10.09
C ASN A 17 19.83 15.00 9.56
N THR A 18 18.77 14.66 10.27
CA THR A 18 17.64 13.95 9.71
C THR A 18 17.08 15.00 8.78
N GLU A 19 17.53 14.99 7.52
CA GLU A 19 16.75 15.55 6.43
C GLU A 19 15.44 14.77 6.44
N VAL A 20 14.53 15.22 7.31
CA VAL A 20 13.11 15.00 7.14
C VAL A 20 12.90 15.54 5.76
N VAL A 21 12.72 14.63 4.80
CA VAL A 21 12.25 15.00 3.48
C VAL A 21 10.88 15.57 3.75
N GLU A 22 10.84 16.89 3.98
CA GLU A 22 9.63 17.67 4.11
C GLU A 22 9.00 17.56 2.72
N ALA A 23 8.17 16.54 2.55
CA ALA A 23 7.22 16.53 1.47
C ALA A 23 6.48 17.86 1.62
N PRO A 24 6.48 18.72 0.58
CA PRO A 24 5.88 20.04 0.70
C PRO A 24 4.46 19.83 1.22
N LEU A 25 4.16 20.49 2.35
CA LEU A 25 2.83 20.47 2.92
C LEU A 25 1.92 21.11 1.86
N LEU A 26 1.17 20.29 1.14
CA LEU A 26 0.14 20.75 0.21
C LEU A 26 -0.94 21.42 1.06
N THR A 27 -0.84 22.74 1.21
CA THR A 27 -1.77 23.54 2.02
C THR A 27 -2.94 24.07 1.21
N ASP A 28 -2.88 23.96 -0.12
CA ASP A 28 -3.96 24.32 -1.02
C ASP A 28 -4.86 23.10 -1.32
N ILE A 29 -6.17 23.30 -1.23
CA ILE A 29 -7.18 22.29 -1.57
C ILE A 29 -7.02 21.83 -3.03
N GLU A 30 -6.65 22.73 -3.94
CA GLU A 30 -6.51 22.38 -5.34
C GLU A 30 -5.29 21.48 -5.57
N GLU A 31 -4.15 21.80 -4.95
CA GLU A 31 -2.96 20.94 -5.00
C GLU A 31 -3.22 19.55 -4.41
N LEU A 32 -3.99 19.47 -3.31
CA LEU A 32 -4.40 18.20 -2.71
C LEU A 32 -5.30 17.39 -3.65
N ARG A 33 -6.20 18.03 -4.40
CA ARG A 33 -7.06 17.36 -5.38
C ARG A 33 -6.27 16.83 -6.57
N GLU A 34 -5.33 17.62 -7.08
CA GLU A 34 -4.43 17.16 -8.14
C GLU A 34 -3.61 15.95 -7.69
N GLU A 35 -3.19 15.91 -6.41
CA GLU A 35 -2.53 14.73 -5.85
C GLU A 35 -3.47 13.51 -5.78
N ILE A 36 -4.72 13.70 -5.36
CA ILE A 36 -5.73 12.63 -5.40
C ILE A 36 -5.92 12.11 -6.83
N ASP A 37 -6.06 12.99 -7.82
CA ASP A 37 -6.24 12.59 -9.21
C ASP A 37 -5.04 11.77 -9.73
N ARG A 38 -3.81 12.16 -9.36
CA ARG A 38 -2.59 11.40 -9.66
C ARG A 38 -2.60 10.03 -8.99
N LEU A 39 -3.01 9.94 -7.73
CA LEU A 39 -3.10 8.69 -7.00
C LEU A 39 -4.18 7.77 -7.58
N ASP A 40 -5.34 8.32 -7.95
CA ASP A 40 -6.43 7.58 -8.55
C ASP A 40 -6.07 7.02 -9.93
N ALA A 41 -5.33 7.79 -10.74
CA ALA A 41 -4.80 7.30 -12.01
C ALA A 41 -3.86 6.09 -11.80
N GLN A 42 -3.00 6.14 -10.77
CA GLN A 42 -2.10 5.04 -10.42
C GLN A 42 -2.85 3.82 -9.87
N ILE A 43 -3.84 4.04 -9.00
CA ILE A 43 -4.71 2.98 -8.48
C ILE A 43 -5.43 2.30 -9.64
N LEU A 44 -6.03 3.07 -10.56
CA LEU A 44 -6.75 2.54 -11.71
C LEU A 44 -5.84 1.68 -12.61
N ALA A 45 -4.65 2.17 -12.94
CA ALA A 45 -3.68 1.44 -13.74
C ALA A 45 -3.26 0.12 -13.05
N THR A 46 -2.99 0.20 -11.74
CA THR A 46 -2.59 -0.95 -10.93
C THR A 46 -3.71 -1.99 -10.82
N VAL A 47 -4.96 -1.56 -10.62
CA VAL A 47 -6.12 -2.46 -10.54
C VAL A 47 -6.35 -3.17 -11.88
N LYS A 48 -6.28 -2.45 -13.02
CA LYS A 48 -6.38 -3.05 -14.36
C LYS A 48 -5.34 -4.15 -14.55
N ARG A 49 -4.07 -3.83 -14.26
CA ARG A 49 -2.98 -4.80 -14.40
C ARG A 49 -3.17 -6.00 -13.46
N ARG A 50 -3.59 -5.77 -12.23
CA ARG A 50 -3.87 -6.83 -11.25
C ARG A 50 -4.98 -7.77 -11.75
N ALA A 51 -6.02 -7.23 -12.38
CA ALA A 51 -7.11 -8.03 -12.94
C ALA A 51 -6.60 -8.94 -14.08
N GLU A 52 -5.82 -8.41 -15.01
CA GLU A 52 -5.21 -9.19 -16.11
C GLU A 52 -4.36 -10.34 -15.58
N VAL A 53 -3.49 -10.06 -14.59
CA VAL A 53 -2.62 -11.09 -13.99
C VAL A 53 -3.47 -12.16 -13.28
N SER A 54 -4.51 -11.77 -12.56
CA SER A 54 -5.43 -12.71 -11.91
C SER A 54 -6.15 -13.60 -12.92
N GLN A 55 -6.58 -13.05 -14.05
CA GLN A 55 -7.21 -13.81 -15.13
C GLN A 55 -6.22 -14.79 -15.76
N ALA A 56 -4.98 -14.36 -16.02
CA ALA A 56 -3.92 -15.22 -16.55
C ALA A 56 -3.62 -16.40 -15.61
N ILE A 57 -3.54 -16.16 -14.29
CA ILE A 57 -3.41 -17.22 -13.29
C ILE A 57 -4.57 -18.21 -13.38
N GLY A 58 -5.80 -17.71 -13.50
CA GLY A 58 -6.99 -18.56 -13.67
C GLY A 58 -6.89 -19.46 -14.92
N LYS A 59 -6.50 -18.89 -16.06
CA LYS A 59 -6.32 -19.63 -17.33
C LYS A 59 -5.26 -20.71 -17.20
N VAL A 60 -4.09 -20.39 -16.64
CA VAL A 60 -3.01 -21.36 -16.42
C VAL A 60 -3.47 -22.51 -15.53
N ARG A 61 -4.15 -22.20 -14.42
CA ARG A 61 -4.64 -23.23 -13.50
C ARG A 61 -5.67 -24.15 -14.14
N MET A 62 -6.61 -23.59 -14.89
CA MET A 62 -7.61 -24.38 -15.62
C MET A 62 -6.96 -25.26 -16.70
N ALA A 63 -5.97 -24.74 -17.42
CA ALA A 63 -5.20 -25.52 -18.41
C ALA A 63 -4.45 -26.70 -17.77
N SER A 64 -4.03 -26.59 -16.51
CA SER A 64 -3.41 -27.68 -15.74
C SER A 64 -4.41 -28.60 -15.02
N GLY A 65 -5.71 -28.53 -15.33
CA GLY A 65 -6.76 -29.33 -14.69
C GLY A 65 -7.12 -28.91 -13.26
N GLY A 66 -6.60 -27.77 -12.80
CA GLY A 66 -6.90 -27.22 -11.48
C GLY A 66 -8.23 -26.46 -11.45
N THR A 67 -8.71 -26.17 -10.24
CA THR A 67 -9.92 -25.37 -10.04
C THR A 67 -9.71 -23.93 -10.52
N ARG A 68 -10.78 -23.24 -10.92
CA ARG A 68 -10.72 -21.80 -11.23
C ARG A 68 -10.35 -20.95 -10.01
N LEU A 69 -10.77 -21.38 -8.81
CA LEU A 69 -10.71 -20.61 -7.56
C LEU A 69 -9.96 -21.37 -6.46
N VAL A 70 -9.16 -20.66 -5.65
CA VAL A 70 -8.54 -21.23 -4.43
C VAL A 70 -8.96 -20.40 -3.24
N HIS A 71 -9.83 -20.97 -2.40
CA HIS A 71 -10.35 -20.28 -1.22
C HIS A 71 -9.24 -19.78 -0.30
N SER A 72 -8.23 -20.61 0.00
CA SER A 72 -7.11 -20.22 0.86
C SER A 72 -6.28 -19.06 0.29
N ARG A 73 -6.18 -18.94 -1.05
CA ARG A 73 -5.50 -17.80 -1.68
C ARG A 73 -6.33 -16.53 -1.59
N GLU A 74 -7.66 -16.65 -1.73
CA GLU A 74 -8.58 -15.52 -1.62
C GLU A 74 -8.61 -14.97 -0.21
N MET A 75 -8.62 -15.83 0.80
CA MET A 75 -8.51 -15.41 2.20
C MET A 75 -7.21 -14.65 2.47
N LYS A 76 -6.08 -15.05 1.90
CA LYS A 76 -4.82 -14.28 2.01
C LYS A 76 -4.89 -12.90 1.36
N VAL A 77 -5.69 -12.73 0.31
CA VAL A 77 -5.92 -11.41 -0.28
C VAL A 77 -6.78 -10.56 0.65
N ILE A 78 -7.88 -11.11 1.16
CA ILE A 78 -8.76 -10.40 2.10
C ILE A 78 -7.99 -9.97 3.35
N GLU A 79 -7.16 -10.86 3.90
CA GLU A 79 -6.32 -10.55 5.05
C GLU A 79 -5.34 -9.41 4.77
N ARG A 80 -4.71 -9.38 3.59
CA ARG A 80 -3.79 -8.29 3.24
C ARG A 80 -4.45 -6.91 3.27
N TYR A 81 -5.69 -6.80 2.82
CA TYR A 81 -6.37 -5.51 2.80
C TYR A 81 -7.02 -5.17 4.15
N SER A 82 -6.98 -6.06 5.16
CA SER A 82 -7.51 -5.76 6.50
C SER A 82 -6.79 -4.59 7.17
N GLU A 83 -5.58 -4.25 6.72
CA GLU A 83 -4.81 -3.07 7.10
C GLU A 83 -5.57 -1.75 6.84
N LEU A 84 -6.53 -1.74 5.89
CA LEU A 84 -7.41 -0.58 5.61
C LEU A 84 -8.66 -0.54 6.51
N GLY A 85 -8.76 -1.42 7.50
CA GLY A 85 -9.91 -1.52 8.39
C GLY A 85 -11.11 -2.25 7.76
N PRO A 86 -12.35 -1.94 8.18
CA PRO A 86 -13.55 -2.64 7.72
C PRO A 86 -13.72 -2.66 6.19
N ASP A 87 -13.49 -1.52 5.54
CA ASP A 87 -13.69 -1.34 4.09
C ASP A 87 -12.63 -2.06 3.24
N GLY A 88 -11.49 -2.40 3.84
CA GLY A 88 -10.42 -3.14 3.18
C GLY A 88 -10.86 -4.53 2.69
N LYS A 89 -11.73 -5.19 3.46
CA LYS A 89 -12.29 -6.49 3.06
C LYS A 89 -13.16 -6.36 1.81
N ASP A 90 -13.96 -5.31 1.73
CA ASP A 90 -14.82 -5.04 0.57
C ASP A 90 -14.00 -4.70 -0.67
N LEU A 91 -12.95 -3.88 -0.52
CA LEU A 91 -11.99 -3.62 -1.59
C LEU A 91 -11.34 -4.92 -2.10
N ALA A 92 -10.87 -5.79 -1.21
CA ALA A 92 -10.32 -7.09 -1.59
C ALA A 92 -11.33 -7.94 -2.37
N ILE A 93 -12.59 -7.99 -1.94
CA ILE A 93 -13.66 -8.73 -2.62
C ILE A 93 -13.92 -8.17 -4.02
N LEU A 94 -13.96 -6.83 -4.19
CA LEU A 94 -14.09 -6.18 -5.49
C LEU A 94 -12.93 -6.57 -6.42
N LEU A 95 -11.70 -6.49 -5.92
CA LEU A 95 -10.50 -6.85 -6.68
C LEU A 95 -10.45 -8.33 -7.06
N LEU A 96 -10.95 -9.23 -6.21
CA LEU A 96 -11.07 -10.65 -6.54
C LEU A 96 -12.12 -10.87 -7.64
N ARG A 97 -13.26 -10.18 -7.57
CA ARG A 97 -14.32 -10.25 -8.60
C ARG A 97 -13.84 -9.77 -9.97
N LEU A 98 -13.07 -8.68 -10.03
CA LEU A 98 -12.50 -8.17 -11.28
C LEU A 98 -11.56 -9.19 -11.97
N GLY A 99 -10.81 -9.94 -11.18
CA GLY A 99 -9.83 -10.90 -11.69
C GLY A 99 -10.40 -12.27 -12.07
N ARG A 100 -11.36 -12.80 -11.30
CA ARG A 100 -11.85 -14.18 -11.48
C ARG A 100 -13.30 -14.29 -11.96
N GLY A 101 -14.00 -13.17 -12.08
CA GLY A 101 -15.45 -13.13 -12.29
C GLY A 101 -16.26 -13.27 -10.99
N ARG A 102 -17.59 -13.24 -11.12
CA ARG A 102 -18.50 -13.47 -9.99
C ARG A 102 -18.58 -14.97 -9.68
N LEU A 103 -18.80 -15.30 -8.40
CA LEU A 103 -19.13 -16.66 -8.01
C LEU A 103 -20.47 -17.06 -8.63
N GLY A 104 -20.53 -18.22 -9.30
CA GLY A 104 -21.77 -18.76 -9.85
C GLY A 104 -22.21 -18.24 -11.23
N HIS A 105 -21.36 -17.48 -11.92
CA HIS A 105 -21.55 -17.08 -13.33
C HIS A 105 -20.40 -17.61 -14.22
#